data_AF-A0A661VFE1-F1
#
_entry.id   AF-A0A661VFE1-F1
#
_cell.length_a   1.000
_cell.length_b   1.000
_cell.length_c   1.000
_cell.angle_alpha   90.00
_cell.angle_beta   90.00
_cell.angle_gamma   90.00
#
_symmetry.space_group_name_H-M   'P 1'
#
loop_
_entity.id
_entity.type
_entity.pdbx_description
1 polymer ?
#
loop_
_entity_poly.entity_id
_entity_poly.type
_entity_poly.pdbx_seq_one_letter_code
_entity_poly.pdbx_strand_id
1 'polypeptide(L)'
;MSKCFCGRPTGADWKYSRNKFHTNVCSRYCQLTAEKNLAFKVNRTFTVECYACSNTFALKSQYNHANQRFCCQECSRNVLKVKGGRKHYVILTAFYEARTGLTAEDIFTLSLRNTFNIKGPRGAASAIRKWVIRGVLKPEDVGKGMAKSYVWNSDLKPGEVILRYGQ
;
A
#
# COMPACT_ATOMS: atom_id res chain seq x y z
N MET A 1 7.15 24.40 -6.09
CA MET A 1 7.49 22.95 -6.05
C MET A 1 7.01 22.39 -4.72
N SER A 2 6.06 21.45 -4.71
CA SER A 2 5.53 20.88 -3.46
C SER A 2 6.56 19.99 -2.75
N LYS A 3 6.50 19.97 -1.42
CA LYS A 3 7.32 19.12 -0.55
C LYS A 3 6.43 18.14 0.22
N CYS A 4 6.90 16.91 0.44
CA CYS A 4 6.25 15.99 1.38
C CYS A 4 6.49 16.43 2.83
N PHE A 5 5.80 15.80 3.79
CA PHE A 5 6.02 15.97 5.23
C PHE A 5 7.51 15.95 5.66
N CYS A 6 8.33 15.07 5.09
CA CYS A 6 9.78 15.01 5.39
C CYS A 6 10.63 16.04 4.62
N GLY A 7 10.02 17.05 4.01
CA GLY A 7 10.71 18.12 3.29
C GLY A 7 11.27 17.74 1.92
N ARG A 8 11.04 16.52 1.41
CA ARG A 8 11.54 16.13 0.06
C ARG A 8 10.67 16.70 -1.06
N PRO A 9 11.27 17.16 -2.17
CA PRO A 9 10.52 17.55 -3.36
C PRO A 9 9.70 16.38 -3.93
N THR A 10 8.42 16.60 -4.22
CA THR A 10 7.51 15.58 -4.76
C THR A 10 7.23 15.75 -6.26
N GLY A 11 7.51 16.95 -6.81
CA GLY A 11 7.12 17.32 -8.17
C GLY A 11 5.60 17.54 -8.32
N ALA A 12 5.17 17.93 -9.52
CA ALA A 12 3.74 17.90 -9.87
C ALA A 12 3.21 16.46 -9.77
N ASP A 13 1.99 16.31 -9.27
CA ASP A 13 1.27 15.03 -9.15
C ASP A 13 2.04 13.89 -8.47
N TRP A 14 2.94 14.23 -7.54
CA TRP A 14 3.75 13.24 -6.82
C TRP A 14 4.63 12.36 -7.73
N LYS A 15 4.98 12.87 -8.93
CA LYS A 15 5.78 12.15 -9.94
C LYS A 15 7.08 11.57 -9.37
N TYR A 16 7.79 12.32 -8.53
CA TYR A 16 9.05 11.89 -7.92
C TYR A 16 8.87 11.13 -6.59
N SER A 17 7.65 11.07 -6.07
CA SER A 17 7.35 10.30 -4.86
C SER A 17 7.48 8.80 -5.13
N ARG A 18 8.30 8.15 -4.32
CA ARG A 18 8.40 6.68 -4.27
C ARG A 18 7.28 6.08 -3.42
N ASN A 19 6.61 6.88 -2.59
CA ASN A 19 5.37 6.45 -1.98
C ASN A 19 4.23 6.57 -2.99
N LYS A 20 3.63 5.42 -3.30
CA LYS A 20 2.47 5.31 -4.18
C LYS A 20 1.16 5.07 -3.43
N PHE A 21 1.20 5.06 -2.09
CA PHE A 21 0.08 4.69 -1.23
C PHE A 21 -0.54 5.89 -0.50
N HIS A 22 0.27 6.84 -0.04
CA HIS A 22 -0.22 8.01 0.70
C HIS A 22 0.06 9.31 -0.04
N THR A 23 -0.83 10.28 0.16
CA THR A 23 -0.89 11.57 -0.56
C THR A 23 -0.10 12.70 0.09
N ASN A 24 0.37 12.57 1.33
CA ASN A 24 1.04 13.66 2.07
C ASN A 24 2.48 13.33 2.50
N VAL A 25 2.94 12.10 2.25
CA VAL A 25 4.27 11.63 2.65
C VAL A 25 4.97 10.93 1.50
N CYS A 26 6.29 11.09 1.43
CA CYS A 26 7.11 10.60 0.32
C CYS A 26 7.65 9.18 0.53
N SER A 27 7.46 8.57 1.71
CA SER A 27 7.90 7.20 2.04
C SER A 27 7.09 6.63 3.21
N ARG A 28 7.13 5.31 3.41
CA ARG A 28 6.60 4.67 4.63
C ARG A 28 7.28 5.20 5.91
N TYR A 29 8.57 5.53 5.83
CA TYR A 29 9.29 6.14 6.94
C TYR A 29 8.67 7.49 7.35
N CYS A 30 8.34 8.31 6.35
CA CYS A 30 7.67 9.58 6.56
C CYS A 30 6.25 9.41 7.10
N GLN A 31 5.53 8.40 6.63
CA GLN A 31 4.23 8.02 7.18
C GLN A 31 4.32 7.73 8.67
N LEU A 32 5.21 6.82 9.08
CA LEU A 32 5.38 6.43 10.49
C LEU A 32 5.87 7.59 11.37
N THR A 33 6.65 8.51 10.80
CA THR A 33 7.08 9.71 11.51
C THR A 33 5.90 10.64 11.78
N ALA A 34 5.03 10.85 10.77
CA ALA A 34 3.83 11.67 10.90
C ALA A 34 2.80 11.04 11.84
N GLU A 35 2.52 9.74 11.70
CA GLU A 35 1.58 9.00 12.57
C GLU A 35 1.96 9.03 14.04
N LYS A 36 3.26 9.08 14.35
CA LYS A 36 3.78 9.18 15.72
C LYS A 36 3.93 10.62 16.21
N ASN A 37 3.50 11.62 15.44
CA ASN A 37 3.68 13.04 15.75
C ASN A 37 5.13 13.43 16.08
N LEU A 38 6.10 12.84 15.36
CA LEU A 38 7.52 13.09 15.60
C LEU A 38 8.08 14.11 14.60
N ALA A 39 9.04 14.93 15.06
CA ALA A 39 9.88 15.69 14.14
C ALA A 39 10.75 14.74 13.28
N PHE A 40 10.91 15.05 12.00
CA PHE A 40 11.74 14.26 11.08
C PHE A 40 13.22 14.28 11.51
N LYS A 41 13.85 13.09 11.57
CA LYS A 41 15.28 12.93 11.88
C LYS A 41 15.87 11.83 11.00
N VAL A 42 16.92 12.12 10.22
CA VAL A 42 17.50 11.14 9.27
C VAL A 42 17.98 9.86 9.97
N ASN A 43 18.57 9.99 11.15
CA ASN A 43 19.19 8.87 11.87
C ASN A 43 18.21 8.02 12.69
N ARG A 44 16.93 8.43 12.81
CA ARG A 44 15.94 7.61 13.51
C ARG A 44 15.63 6.37 12.67
N THR A 45 15.44 5.25 13.34
CA THR A 45 14.99 4.00 12.72
C THR A 45 13.66 3.56 13.32
N PHE A 46 12.87 2.82 12.55
CA PHE A 46 11.64 2.18 13.03
C PHE A 46 11.75 0.68 12.83
N THR A 47 11.52 -0.11 13.86
CA THR A 47 11.32 -1.56 13.72
C THR A 47 9.95 -1.78 13.11
N VAL A 48 9.91 -2.45 11.97
CA VAL A 48 8.67 -2.77 11.25
C VAL A 48 8.69 -4.20 10.77
N GLU A 49 7.51 -4.79 10.60
CA GLU A 49 7.38 -6.14 10.07
C GLU A 49 7.35 -6.15 8.54
N CYS A 50 7.90 -7.24 7.99
CA CYS A 50 7.85 -7.59 6.59
C CYS A 50 6.43 -8.01 6.19
N TYR A 51 5.94 -7.51 5.06
CA TYR A 51 4.61 -7.84 4.56
C TYR A 51 4.51 -9.24 3.94
N ALA A 52 5.64 -9.94 3.74
CA ALA A 52 5.69 -11.24 3.08
C ALA A 52 6.01 -12.41 4.03
N CYS A 53 6.80 -12.20 5.08
CA CYS A 53 7.29 -13.27 5.95
C CYS A 53 7.22 -12.94 7.45
N SER A 54 6.61 -11.81 7.82
CA SER A 54 6.47 -11.33 9.20
C SER A 54 7.76 -11.09 10.00
N ASN A 55 8.95 -11.34 9.43
CA ASN A 55 10.23 -10.92 10.02
C ASN A 55 10.28 -9.40 10.25
N THR A 56 10.87 -8.97 11.36
CA THR A 56 11.11 -7.55 11.64
C THR A 56 12.39 -7.04 11.00
N PHE A 57 12.42 -5.78 10.58
CA PHE A 57 13.62 -5.12 10.09
C PHE A 57 13.62 -3.62 10.44
N ALA A 58 14.81 -3.00 10.41
CA ALA A 58 14.97 -1.58 10.67
C ALA A 58 14.69 -0.74 9.42
N LEU A 59 13.59 0.01 9.44
CA LEU A 59 13.27 1.03 8.43
C LEU A 59 14.04 2.32 8.74
N LYS A 60 14.91 2.75 7.82
CA LYS A 60 15.80 3.91 7.97
C LYS A 60 15.58 4.96 6.87
N SER A 61 16.08 6.17 7.11
CA SER A 61 16.29 7.22 6.09
C SER A 61 17.80 7.43 5.88
N GLN A 62 18.34 7.78 4.72
CA GLN A 62 17.69 7.80 3.41
C GLN A 62 17.67 6.39 2.78
N TYR A 63 16.54 6.05 2.17
CA TYR A 63 16.25 4.88 1.33
C TYR A 63 17.28 3.74 1.27
N ASN A 64 16.91 2.58 1.82
CA ASN A 64 17.33 1.30 1.25
C ASN A 64 16.29 0.89 0.20
N HIS A 65 16.71 0.78 -1.07
CA HIS A 65 15.86 0.72 -2.27
C HIS A 65 14.82 -0.43 -2.30
N ALA A 66 14.98 -1.47 -1.49
CA ALA A 66 14.17 -2.68 -1.53
C ALA A 66 13.14 -2.83 -0.40
N ASN A 67 13.23 -2.01 0.67
CA ASN A 67 12.74 -2.44 1.99
C ASN A 67 11.72 -1.51 2.65
N GLN A 68 10.84 -0.81 1.93
CA GLN A 68 9.78 -0.07 2.65
C GLN A 68 8.80 -1.01 3.35
N ARG A 69 8.49 -2.14 2.72
CA ARG A 69 7.49 -3.12 3.20
C ARG A 69 8.01 -4.54 3.26
N PHE A 70 9.23 -4.77 2.74
CA PHE A 70 9.88 -6.07 2.71
C PHE A 70 11.20 -5.98 3.50
N CYS A 71 11.61 -7.06 4.17
CA CYS A 71 12.90 -7.07 4.87
C CYS A 71 14.07 -7.28 3.91
N CYS A 72 13.82 -7.85 2.73
CA CYS A 72 14.81 -8.10 1.70
C CYS A 72 14.21 -8.08 0.28
N GLN A 73 15.09 -8.02 -0.72
CA GLN A 73 14.71 -8.07 -2.14
C GLN A 73 14.01 -9.38 -2.52
N GLU A 74 14.38 -10.49 -1.88
CA GLU A 74 13.77 -11.80 -2.15
C GLU A 74 12.29 -11.84 -1.77
N CYS A 75 11.93 -11.35 -0.58
CA CYS A 75 10.54 -11.24 -0.15
C CYS A 75 9.70 -10.43 -1.15
N SER A 76 10.23 -9.30 -1.61
CA SER A 76 9.59 -8.48 -2.64
C SER A 76 9.43 -9.26 -3.95
N ARG A 77 10.50 -9.91 -4.42
CA ARG A 77 10.50 -10.69 -5.67
C ARG A 77 9.51 -11.85 -5.62
N ASN A 78 9.41 -12.58 -4.51
CA ASN A 78 8.49 -13.70 -4.36
C ASN A 78 7.04 -13.25 -4.49
N VAL A 79 6.68 -12.13 -3.85
CA VAL A 79 5.33 -11.54 -3.97
C VAL A 79 5.05 -11.01 -5.38
N LEU A 80 6.01 -10.31 -5.98
CA LEU A 80 5.81 -9.63 -7.26
C LEU A 80 5.85 -10.57 -8.47
N LYS A 81 6.48 -11.75 -8.36
CA LYS A 81 6.53 -12.79 -9.40
C LYS A 81 5.22 -13.57 -9.56
N VAL A 82 4.38 -13.62 -8.54
CA VAL A 82 3.05 -14.23 -8.63
C VAL A 82 2.26 -13.58 -9.78
N LYS A 83 1.45 -14.36 -10.52
CA LYS A 83 0.68 -13.85 -11.66
C LYS A 83 -0.24 -12.71 -11.23
N GLY A 84 0.03 -11.50 -11.75
CA GLY A 84 -0.68 -10.29 -11.34
C GLY A 84 -0.36 -9.81 -9.90
N GLY A 85 0.68 -10.37 -9.29
CA GLY A 85 1.12 -10.11 -7.92
C GLY A 85 1.40 -8.64 -7.66
N ARG A 86 2.09 -7.93 -8.55
CA ARG A 86 2.32 -6.48 -8.41
C ARG A 86 1.01 -5.69 -8.29
N LYS A 87 0.05 -5.92 -9.18
CA LYS A 87 -1.25 -5.23 -9.19
C LYS A 87 -1.99 -5.52 -7.89
N HIS A 88 -2.14 -6.79 -7.54
CA HIS A 88 -2.90 -7.17 -6.36
C HIS A 88 -2.21 -6.78 -5.05
N TYR A 89 -0.88 -6.85 -4.98
CA TYR A 89 -0.12 -6.38 -3.84
C TYR A 89 -0.36 -4.90 -3.56
N VAL A 90 -0.38 -4.05 -4.60
CA VAL A 90 -0.65 -2.62 -4.41
C VAL A 90 -2.10 -2.37 -3.96
N ILE A 91 -3.07 -3.06 -4.57
CA ILE A 91 -4.49 -2.95 -4.14
C ILE A 91 -4.63 -3.35 -2.68
N LEU A 92 -4.11 -4.52 -2.30
CA LEU A 92 -4.22 -5.05 -0.94
C LEU A 92 -3.47 -4.19 0.08
N THR A 93 -2.29 -3.67 -0.28
CA THR A 93 -1.53 -2.75 0.58
C THR A 93 -2.31 -1.47 0.84
N ALA A 94 -3.06 -0.96 -0.15
CA ALA A 94 -3.90 0.22 0.04
C ALA A 94 -4.98 -0.01 1.11
N PHE A 95 -5.72 -1.10 1.02
CA PHE A 95 -6.74 -1.46 2.02
C PHE A 95 -6.13 -1.70 3.41
N TYR A 96 -5.00 -2.41 3.47
CA TYR A 96 -4.31 -2.70 4.73
C TYR A 96 -3.81 -1.43 5.44
N GLU A 97 -3.25 -0.47 4.69
CA GLU A 97 -2.67 0.73 5.27
C GLU A 97 -3.65 1.88 5.48
N ALA A 98 -4.74 1.96 4.70
CA ALA A 98 -5.74 3.02 4.84
C ALA A 98 -6.49 2.96 6.18
N ARG A 99 -6.69 1.75 6.73
CA ARG A 99 -7.48 1.48 7.95
C ARG A 99 -8.95 1.96 7.91
N THR A 100 -9.39 2.53 6.79
CA THR A 100 -10.76 2.97 6.51
C THR A 100 -11.29 2.28 5.27
N GLY A 101 -12.60 2.37 5.04
CA GLY A 101 -13.21 1.90 3.81
C GLY A 101 -12.64 2.60 2.58
N LEU A 102 -12.28 1.84 1.55
CA LEU A 102 -11.94 2.35 0.22
C LEU A 102 -12.93 1.84 -0.83
N THR A 103 -13.26 2.69 -1.78
CA THR A 103 -14.11 2.37 -2.92
C THR A 103 -13.30 1.86 -4.12
N ALA A 104 -13.99 1.38 -5.16
CA ALA A 104 -13.35 1.05 -6.43
C ALA A 104 -12.74 2.27 -7.14
N GLU A 105 -13.32 3.47 -6.94
CA GLU A 105 -12.81 4.73 -7.49
C GLU A 105 -11.47 5.10 -6.84
N ASP A 106 -11.36 4.93 -5.52
CA ASP A 106 -10.11 5.20 -4.78
C ASP A 106 -8.98 4.30 -5.27
N ILE A 107 -9.27 3.01 -5.47
CA ILE A 107 -8.29 2.04 -5.99
C ILE A 107 -7.92 2.35 -7.45
N PHE A 108 -8.88 2.77 -8.27
CA PHE A 108 -8.58 3.20 -9.63
C PHE A 108 -7.67 4.43 -9.63
N THR A 109 -7.99 5.46 -8.84
CA THR A 109 -7.21 6.68 -8.69
C THR A 109 -5.80 6.39 -8.18
N LEU A 110 -5.66 5.48 -7.23
CA LEU A 110 -4.38 5.01 -6.74
C LEU A 110 -3.56 4.34 -7.87
N SER A 111 -4.21 3.55 -8.72
CA SER A 111 -3.54 2.84 -9.82
C SER A 111 -2.90 3.79 -10.84
N LEU A 112 -3.46 4.98 -11.04
CA LEU A 112 -2.90 6.02 -11.92
C LEU A 112 -1.50 6.47 -11.51
N ARG A 113 -1.15 6.32 -10.22
CA ARG A 113 0.18 6.65 -9.68
C ARG A 113 1.19 5.50 -9.78
N ASN A 114 0.74 4.34 -10.25
CA ASN A 114 1.50 3.09 -10.24
C ASN A 114 1.81 2.59 -11.67
N THR A 115 2.70 1.61 -11.77
CA THR A 115 3.19 1.07 -13.06
C THR A 115 2.24 0.05 -13.70
N PHE A 116 1.10 -0.26 -13.09
CA PHE A 116 0.13 -1.21 -13.62
C PHE A 116 -1.17 -0.48 -13.96
N ASN A 117 -1.80 -0.89 -15.07
CA ASN A 117 -3.03 -0.27 -15.55
C ASN A 117 -4.26 -1.07 -15.08
N ILE A 118 -5.22 -0.38 -14.47
CA ILE A 118 -6.57 -0.88 -14.22
C ILE A 118 -7.50 -0.14 -15.17
N LYS A 119 -8.32 -0.88 -15.95
CA LYS A 119 -9.29 -0.31 -16.89
C LYS A 119 -10.50 0.30 -16.17
N GLY A 120 -10.28 1.44 -15.51
CA GLY A 120 -11.31 2.21 -14.83
C GLY A 120 -11.85 1.57 -13.53
N PRO A 121 -12.85 2.22 -12.90
CA PRO A 121 -13.42 1.78 -11.63
C PRO A 121 -14.07 0.39 -11.70
N ARG A 122 -14.65 0.01 -12.84
CA ARG A 122 -15.18 -1.36 -13.04
C ARG A 122 -14.09 -2.43 -13.00
N GLY A 123 -12.91 -2.14 -13.56
CA GLY A 123 -11.75 -3.01 -13.48
C GLY A 123 -11.24 -3.15 -12.03
N ALA A 124 -11.25 -2.05 -11.27
CA ALA A 124 -10.89 -2.07 -9.85
C ALA A 124 -11.90 -2.90 -9.04
N ALA A 125 -13.20 -2.72 -9.26
CA ALA A 125 -14.25 -3.49 -8.61
C ALA A 125 -14.12 -5.01 -8.87
N SER A 126 -13.79 -5.40 -10.11
CA SER A 126 -13.51 -6.81 -10.44
C SER A 126 -12.29 -7.36 -9.68
N ALA A 127 -11.22 -6.58 -9.57
CA ALA A 127 -10.04 -6.96 -8.81
C ALA A 127 -10.32 -7.06 -7.29
N ILE A 128 -11.16 -6.18 -6.75
CA ILE A 128 -11.61 -6.19 -5.35
C ILE A 128 -12.47 -7.43 -5.07
N ARG A 129 -13.44 -7.74 -5.95
CA ARG A 129 -14.38 -8.86 -5.80
C ARG A 129 -13.66 -10.20 -5.56
N LYS A 130 -12.54 -10.44 -6.25
CA LYS A 130 -11.69 -11.62 -6.05
C LYS A 130 -11.26 -11.79 -4.59
N TRP A 131 -10.92 -10.70 -3.91
CA TRP A 131 -10.44 -10.70 -2.54
C TRP A 131 -11.57 -10.70 -1.51
N VAL A 132 -12.73 -10.17 -1.87
CA VAL A 132 -13.97 -10.31 -1.07
C VAL A 132 -14.40 -11.76 -0.99
N ILE A 133 -14.43 -12.48 -2.12
CA ILE A 133 -14.78 -13.92 -2.15
C ILE A 133 -13.83 -14.76 -1.29
N ARG A 134 -12.56 -14.33 -1.17
CA ARG A 134 -11.54 -15.01 -0.35
C ARG A 134 -11.53 -14.58 1.12
N GLY A 135 -12.49 -13.75 1.53
CA GLY A 135 -12.60 -13.25 2.90
C GLY A 135 -11.53 -12.23 3.31
N VAL A 136 -10.63 -11.83 2.41
CA VAL A 136 -9.52 -10.90 2.69
C VAL A 136 -10.01 -9.47 2.82
N LEU A 137 -11.04 -9.11 2.06
CA LEU A 137 -11.73 -7.82 2.15
C LEU A 137 -13.18 -8.09 2.51
N LYS A 138 -13.80 -7.18 3.27
CA LYS A 138 -15.25 -7.22 3.51
C LYS A 138 -15.90 -5.91 3.07
N PRO A 139 -17.14 -5.94 2.57
CA PRO A 139 -17.93 -4.74 2.41
C PRO A 139 -18.10 -4.05 3.77
N GLU A 140 -18.12 -2.74 3.76
CA GLU A 140 -18.51 -1.93 4.90
C GLU A 140 -19.91 -1.36 4.63
N ASP A 141 -20.76 -1.37 5.66
CA ASP A 141 -22.11 -0.84 5.53
C ASP A 141 -22.06 0.68 5.38
N VAL A 142 -22.33 1.13 4.16
CA VAL A 142 -22.46 2.54 3.81
C VAL A 142 -23.93 2.89 3.63
N GLY A 143 -24.29 4.13 3.95
CA GLY A 143 -25.65 4.63 3.80
C GLY A 143 -26.22 4.40 2.39
N LYS A 144 -27.55 4.30 2.29
CA LYS A 144 -28.25 4.06 1.02
C LYS A 144 -27.87 5.13 -0.02
N GLY A 145 -27.46 4.71 -1.21
CA GLY A 145 -27.03 5.61 -2.31
C GLY A 145 -25.53 5.93 -2.32
N MET A 146 -24.77 5.53 -1.30
CA MET A 146 -23.33 5.67 -1.26
C MET A 146 -22.62 4.60 -2.10
N ALA A 147 -21.44 4.93 -2.63
CA ALA A 147 -20.60 3.97 -3.31
C ALA A 147 -20.12 2.88 -2.31
N LYS A 148 -20.15 1.61 -2.73
CA LYS A 148 -19.68 0.50 -1.90
C LYS A 148 -18.21 0.69 -1.49
N SER A 149 -17.95 0.74 -0.19
CA SER A 149 -16.61 0.70 0.39
C SER A 149 -16.27 -0.72 0.87
N TYR A 150 -14.97 -1.00 0.94
CA TYR A 150 -14.44 -2.24 1.45
C TYR A 150 -13.30 -1.97 2.43
N VAL A 151 -13.17 -2.83 3.42
CA VAL A 151 -12.11 -2.74 4.44
C VAL A 151 -11.30 -4.03 4.48
N TRP A 152 -10.08 -3.93 5.02
CA TRP A 152 -9.24 -5.08 5.29
C TRP A 152 -9.90 -6.03 6.30
N ASN A 153 -9.85 -7.34 6.05
CA ASN A 153 -10.48 -8.38 6.86
C ASN A 153 -9.61 -9.65 6.93
N SER A 154 -8.30 -9.51 7.11
CA SER A 154 -7.40 -10.65 7.24
C SER A 154 -6.34 -10.39 8.32
N ASP A 155 -5.97 -11.44 9.05
CA ASP A 155 -4.83 -11.39 9.97
C ASP A 155 -3.48 -11.45 9.23
N LEU A 156 -3.50 -11.84 7.95
CA LEU A 156 -2.32 -11.87 7.10
C LEU A 156 -2.01 -10.47 6.58
N LYS A 157 -0.73 -10.21 6.31
CA LYS A 157 -0.30 -8.99 5.61
C LYS A 157 -0.47 -9.13 4.09
N PRO A 158 -0.47 -8.01 3.34
CA PRO A 158 -0.70 -8.03 1.90
C PRO A 158 0.22 -8.99 1.11
N GLY A 159 1.51 -9.09 1.46
CA GLY A 159 2.42 -10.02 0.79
C GLY A 159 2.12 -11.48 1.11
N GLU A 160 1.84 -11.80 2.37
CA GLU A 160 1.43 -13.14 2.83
C GLU A 160 0.14 -13.60 2.13
N VAL A 161 -0.84 -12.71 1.98
CA VAL A 161 -2.07 -12.98 1.22
C VAL A 161 -1.76 -13.33 -0.24
N ILE A 162 -0.85 -12.60 -0.89
CA ILE A 162 -0.46 -12.87 -2.28
C ILE A 162 0.26 -14.21 -2.38
N LEU A 163 1.16 -14.53 -1.46
CA LEU A 163 1.87 -15.80 -1.47
C LEU A 163 0.94 -16.99 -1.21
N ARG A 164 -0.04 -16.83 -0.32
CA ARG A 164 -0.98 -17.89 0.06
C ARG A 164 -2.06 -18.15 -0.98
N TYR A 165 -2.63 -17.10 -1.56
CA TYR A 165 -3.83 -17.22 -2.42
C TYR A 165 -3.58 -16.78 -3.86
N GLY A 166 -2.41 -16.22 -4.19
CA GLY A 166 -2.15 -15.64 -5.49
C GLY A 166 -1.85 -16.65 -6.60
N GLN A 167 -1.69 -17.92 -6.23
CA GLN A 167 -1.66 -19.06 -7.16
C GLN A 167 -3.02 -19.24 -7.85
#